data_AF-A0A832P680-F1
#
_entry.id   AF-A0A832P680-F1
#
_cell.length_a   1.000
_cell.length_b   1.000
_cell.length_c   1.000
_cell.angle_alpha   90.00
_cell.angle_beta   90.00
_cell.angle_gamma   90.00
#
_symmetry.space_group_name_H-M   'P 1'
#
loop_
_entity.id
_entity.type
_entity.pdbx_description
1 polymer ?
#
loop_
_entity_poly.entity_id
_entity_poly.type
_entity_poly.pdbx_seq_one_letter_code
_entity_poly.pdbx_strand_id
1 'polypeptide(L)'
;MEVYCRSCGEEIRPDAKICPKCGVEQTRTALKNPGLAAVASFFFAGLGQIYNGEIGKGVLLMVVQVINIFLCFVGIGLITYPVTWIYGMWDAYKTAEKINGQSN
;
A
#
# COMPACT_ATOMS: atom_id res chain seq x y z
N MET A 1 18.62 -17.79 7.45
CA MET A 1 17.52 -17.88 6.46
C MET A 1 18.18 -17.86 5.10
N GLU A 2 18.19 -19.00 4.42
CA GLU A 2 18.73 -19.13 3.06
C GLU A 2 17.76 -18.45 2.09
N VAL A 3 18.29 -17.69 1.14
CA VAL A 3 17.52 -16.94 0.15
C VAL A 3 17.97 -17.39 -1.23
N TYR A 4 17.02 -17.68 -2.12
CA TYR A 4 17.30 -18.15 -3.47
C TYR A 4 16.92 -17.09 -4.51
N CYS A 5 17.64 -17.09 -5.63
CA CYS A 5 17.35 -16.24 -6.78
C CYS A 5 16.00 -16.61 -7.42
N ARG A 6 15.14 -15.61 -7.64
CA ARG A 6 13.78 -15.76 -8.22
C ARG A 6 13.76 -16.30 -9.65
N SER A 7 14.87 -16.17 -10.38
CA SER A 7 14.95 -16.53 -11.80
C SER A 7 15.72 -17.82 -12.06
N CYS A 8 16.86 -18.04 -11.38
CA CYS A 8 17.74 -19.18 -11.66
C CYS A 8 17.91 -20.17 -10.49
N GLY A 9 17.31 -19.92 -9.33
CA GLY A 9 17.33 -20.83 -8.18
C GLY A 9 18.66 -20.92 -7.41
N GLU A 10 19.65 -20.09 -7.73
CA GLU A 10 20.94 -20.05 -7.01
C GLU A 10 20.78 -19.51 -5.59
N GLU A 11 21.54 -20.04 -4.63
CA GLU A 11 21.61 -19.47 -3.28
C GLU A 11 22.31 -18.10 -3.34
N ILE A 12 21.65 -17.09 -2.79
CA ILE A 12 22.13 -15.72 -2.76
C ILE A 12 22.18 -15.22 -1.33
N ARG A 13 23.11 -14.30 -1.07
CA ARG A 13 23.12 -13.60 0.21
C ARG A 13 21.80 -12.82 0.38
N PRO A 14 21.26 -12.74 1.61
CA PRO A 14 19.99 -12.04 1.88
C PRO A 14 20.02 -10.54 1.55
N ASP A 15 21.21 -9.95 1.47
CA ASP A 15 21.45 -8.55 1.10
C ASP A 15 21.86 -8.35 -0.37
N ALA A 16 21.94 -9.42 -1.17
CA ALA A 16 22.31 -9.34 -2.57
C ALA A 16 21.22 -8.65 -3.41
N LYS A 17 21.52 -7.47 -3.96
CA LYS A 17 20.62 -6.76 -4.90
C LYS A 17 20.64 -7.38 -6.30
N ILE A 18 21.72 -8.03 -6.69
CA ILE A 18 21.92 -8.64 -8.01
C ILE A 18 22.42 -10.07 -7.78
N CYS A 19 21.84 -11.03 -8.50
CA CYS A 19 22.33 -12.41 -8.46
C CYS A 19 23.68 -12.51 -9.19
N PRO A 20 24.75 -13.03 -8.55
CA PRO A 20 26.07 -13.13 -9.18
C PRO A 20 26.14 -14.13 -10.34
N LYS A 21 25.16 -15.04 -10.47
CA LYS A 21 25.12 -16.07 -11.51
C LYS A 21 24.41 -15.64 -12.79
N CYS A 22 23.26 -14.97 -12.67
CA CYS A 22 22.40 -14.62 -13.81
C CYS A 22 22.23 -13.11 -14.04
N GLY A 23 22.66 -12.27 -13.10
CA GLY A 23 22.59 -10.81 -13.24
C GLY A 23 21.22 -10.19 -13.01
N VAL A 24 20.16 -10.95 -12.70
CA VAL A 24 18.83 -10.37 -12.42
C VAL A 24 18.75 -9.68 -11.05
N GLU A 25 18.10 -8.53 -11.00
CA GLU A 25 17.88 -7.78 -9.76
C GLU A 25 16.92 -8.50 -8.81
N GLN A 26 17.36 -8.65 -7.57
CA GLN A 26 16.65 -9.29 -6.47
C GLN A 26 16.04 -8.24 -5.53
N THR A 27 15.36 -7.24 -6.09
CA THR A 27 14.52 -6.34 -5.29
C THR A 27 13.43 -7.18 -4.64
N ARG A 28 13.57 -7.45 -3.34
CA ARG A 28 12.53 -8.07 -2.50
C ARG A 28 11.38 -7.07 -2.32
N THR A 29 10.57 -6.87 -3.34
CA THR A 29 9.25 -6.28 -3.19
C THR A 29 8.38 -7.32 -2.50
N ALA A 30 8.05 -7.09 -1.23
CA ALA A 30 7.12 -7.95 -0.52
C ALA A 30 5.76 -7.89 -1.22
N LEU A 31 5.26 -9.03 -1.72
CA LEU A 31 3.89 -9.12 -2.22
C LEU A 31 2.93 -8.70 -1.10
N LYS A 32 2.07 -7.72 -1.36
CA LYS A 32 1.12 -7.18 -0.40
C LYS A 32 -0.28 -7.67 -0.72
N ASN A 33 -1.02 -8.14 0.28
CA ASN A 33 -2.40 -8.56 0.04
C ASN A 33 -3.32 -7.33 -0.14
N PRO A 34 -3.91 -7.10 -1.33
CA PRO A 34 -4.73 -5.92 -1.61
C PRO A 34 -6.03 -5.90 -0.82
N GLY A 35 -6.58 -7.07 -0.48
CA GLY A 35 -7.76 -7.19 0.38
C GLY A 35 -7.46 -6.74 1.81
N LEU A 36 -6.29 -7.07 2.33
CA LEU A 36 -5.87 -6.64 3.67
C LEU A 36 -5.64 -5.12 3.73
N ALA A 37 -5.08 -4.53 2.67
CA ALA A 37 -4.92 -3.08 2.56
C ALA A 37 -6.28 -2.35 2.51
N ALA A 38 -7.27 -2.91 1.82
CA ALA A 38 -8.63 -2.35 1.75
C ALA A 38 -9.35 -2.43 3.10
N VAL A 39 -9.29 -3.57 3.79
CA VAL A 39 -9.87 -3.73 5.14
C VAL A 39 -9.16 -2.82 6.15
N ALA A 40 -7.83 -2.65 6.05
CA ALA A 40 -7.11 -1.70 6.88
C ALA A 40 -7.60 -0.26 6.66
N SER A 41 -7.84 0.15 5.41
CA SER A 41 -8.45 1.46 5.08
C SER A 41 -9.90 1.59 5.53
N PHE A 42 -10.65 0.48 5.64
CA PHE A 42 -12.03 0.47 6.12
C PHE A 42 -12.11 0.87 7.60
N PHE A 43 -11.24 0.32 8.45
CA PHE A 43 -11.22 0.61 9.89
C PHE A 43 -10.64 1.99 10.21
N PHE A 44 -9.61 2.43 9.47
CA PHE A 44 -9.04 3.77 9.61
C PHE A 44 -8.57 4.29 8.25
N ALA A 45 -9.15 5.41 7.83
CA ALA A 45 -8.73 6.12 6.62
C ALA A 45 -7.23 6.47 6.72
N GLY A 46 -6.45 5.97 5.76
CA GLY A 46 -4.99 6.16 5.71
C GLY A 46 -4.16 4.94 6.12
N LEU A 47 -4.70 3.98 6.89
CA LEU A 47 -3.93 2.79 7.30
C LEU A 47 -3.56 1.88 6.12
N GLY A 48 -4.45 1.67 5.15
CA GLY A 48 -4.11 0.87 3.97
C GLY A 48 -2.99 1.49 3.13
N GLN A 49 -2.86 2.82 3.13
CA GLN A 49 -1.79 3.51 2.40
C GLN A 49 -0.46 3.45 3.14
N ILE A 50 -0.48 3.56 4.47
CA ILE A 50 0.68 3.31 5.31
C ILE A 50 1.13 1.85 5.18
N TYR A 51 0.18 0.90 5.14
CA TYR A 51 0.47 -0.51 4.88
C TYR A 51 1.13 -0.72 3.52
N ASN A 52 0.70 0.02 2.49
CA ASN A 52 1.32 -0.01 1.17
C ASN A 52 2.72 0.62 1.13
N GLY A 53 3.12 1.39 2.14
CA GLY A 53 4.41 2.09 2.22
C GLY A 53 4.35 3.55 1.74
N GLU A 54 3.16 4.04 1.37
CA GLU A 54 2.91 5.41 0.94
C GLU A 54 2.45 6.28 2.12
N ILE A 55 3.36 6.53 3.07
CA ILE A 55 3.08 7.27 4.31
C ILE A 55 2.52 8.67 4.00
N GLY A 56 3.08 9.38 3.01
CA GLY A 56 2.64 10.73 2.66
C GLY A 56 1.19 10.80 2.22
N LYS A 57 0.72 9.84 1.41
CA LYS A 57 -0.69 9.80 0.98
C LYS A 57 -1.62 9.35 2.13
N GLY A 58 -1.15 8.43 2.98
CA GLY A 58 -1.89 8.02 4.18
C GLY A 58 -2.14 9.18 5.15
N VAL A 59 -1.13 10.01 5.39
CA VAL A 59 -1.25 11.21 6.23
C VAL A 59 -2.20 12.24 5.59
N LEU A 60 -2.12 12.43 4.27
CA LEU A 60 -3.04 13.32 3.55
C LEU A 60 -4.50 12.88 3.73
N LEU A 61 -4.79 11.59 3.60
CA LEU A 61 -6.14 11.04 3.83
C LEU A 61 -6.61 11.25 5.28
N MET A 62 -5.73 11.08 6.28
CA MET A 62 -6.09 11.37 7.68
C MET A 62 -6.46 12.84 7.87
N VAL A 63 -5.69 13.78 7.30
CA VAL A 63 -5.98 15.22 7.38
C VAL A 63 -7.32 15.55 6.69
N VAL A 64 -7.58 14.97 5.52
CA VAL A 64 -8.86 15.12 4.81
C VAL A 64 -10.03 14.57 5.64
N GLN A 65 -9.85 13.46 6.36
CA GLN A 65 -10.88 12.90 7.23
C GLN A 65 -11.17 13.81 8.43
N VAL A 66 -10.13 14.38 9.05
CA VAL A 66 -10.27 15.37 10.12
C VAL A 66 -11.03 16.61 9.64
N ILE A 67 -10.68 17.13 8.46
CA ILE A 67 -11.39 18.25 7.83
C ILE A 67 -12.86 17.88 7.58
N ASN A 68 -13.14 16.69 7.05
CA ASN A 68 -14.52 16.23 6.83
C ASN A 68 -15.34 16.14 8.13
N ILE A 69 -14.71 15.74 9.26
CA ILE A 69 -15.36 15.74 10.58
C ILE A 69 -15.73 17.17 10.99
N PHE A 70 -14.86 18.15 10.76
CA PHE A 70 -15.20 19.55 11.00
C PHE A 70 -16.31 20.07 10.08
N LEU A 71 -16.32 19.66 8.80
CA LEU A 71 -17.41 20.00 7.87
C LEU A 71 -18.75 19.32 8.19
N CYS A 72 -18.76 18.22 8.96
CA CYS A 72 -20.01 17.62 9.44
C CYS A 72 -20.81 18.56 10.35
N PHE A 73 -20.14 19.44 11.12
CA PHE A 73 -20.82 20.46 11.93
C PHE A 73 -21.59 21.50 11.08
N VAL A 74 -21.25 21.62 9.80
CA VAL A 74 -21.89 22.51 8.82
C VAL A 74 -22.91 21.75 7.96
N GLY A 75 -23.11 20.44 8.20
CA GLY A 75 -24.02 19.57 7.45
C GLY A 75 -23.48 19.09 6.09
N ILE A 76 -22.53 19.81 5.49
CA ILE A 76 -21.89 19.44 4.21
C ILE A 76 -21.08 18.15 4.34
N GLY A 77 -20.48 17.90 5.51
CA GLY A 77 -19.69 16.72 5.80
C GLY A 77 -20.45 15.39 5.67
N LEU A 78 -21.78 15.38 5.77
CA LEU A 78 -22.59 14.17 5.67
C LEU A 78 -22.47 13.46 4.31
N ILE A 79 -22.25 14.21 3.23
CA ILE A 79 -22.11 13.64 1.89
C ILE A 79 -20.64 13.44 1.52
N THR A 80 -19.76 14.38 1.87
CA THR A 80 -18.33 14.26 1.53
C THR A 80 -17.61 13.18 2.34
N TYR A 81 -18.04 12.87 3.56
CA TYR A 81 -17.45 11.81 4.39
C TYR A 81 -17.58 10.41 3.76
N PRO A 82 -18.77 9.90 3.35
CA PRO A 82 -18.87 8.59 2.72
C PRO A 82 -18.18 8.54 1.34
N VAL A 83 -18.21 9.63 0.57
CA VAL A 83 -17.53 9.70 -0.74
C VAL A 83 -16.01 9.56 -0.58
N THR A 84 -15.42 10.32 0.33
CA THR A 84 -13.97 10.26 0.61
C THR A 84 -13.55 8.92 1.21
N TRP A 85 -14.41 8.31 2.03
CA TRP A 85 -14.16 6.99 2.60
C TRP A 85 -14.16 5.88 1.54
N ILE A 86 -15.14 5.87 0.62
CA ILE A 86 -15.17 4.91 -0.50
C ILE A 86 -13.97 5.11 -1.42
N TYR A 87 -13.62 6.37 -1.72
CA TYR A 87 -12.45 6.70 -2.52
C TYR A 87 -11.15 6.17 -1.89
N GLY A 88 -10.98 6.34 -0.57
CA GLY A 88 -9.80 5.85 0.15
C GLY A 88 -9.64 4.33 0.12
N MET A 89 -10.75 3.58 0.15
CA MET A 89 -10.72 2.12 -0.04
C MET A 89 -10.29 1.74 -1.46
N TRP A 90 -10.86 2.38 -2.47
CA TRP A 90 -10.52 2.11 -3.87
C TRP A 90 -9.05 2.43 -4.18
N ASP A 91 -8.54 3.56 -3.68
CA ASP A 91 -7.15 3.97 -3.89
C ASP A 91 -6.15 3.04 -3.18
N ALA A 92 -6.48 2.55 -1.98
CA ALA A 92 -5.65 1.58 -1.26
C ALA A 92 -5.59 0.22 -1.96
N TYR A 93 -6.72 -0.26 -2.50
CA TYR A 93 -6.80 -1.51 -3.27
C TYR A 93 -5.95 -1.42 -4.54
N LYS A 94 -6.17 -0.38 -5.35
CA LYS A 94 -5.46 -0.18 -6.62
C LYS A 94 -3.95 0.02 -6.42
N THR A 95 -3.56 0.73 -5.36
CA THR A 95 -2.16 0.91 -4.98
C THR A 95 -1.51 -0.43 -4.62
N ALA A 96 -2.18 -1.28 -3.84
CA ALA A 96 -1.65 -2.60 -3.48
C ALA A 96 -1.52 -3.52 -4.71
N GLU A 97 -2.52 -3.50 -5.61
CA GLU A 97 -2.46 -4.23 -6.88
C GLU A 97 -1.31 -3.78 -7.77
N LYS A 98 -1.07 -2.47 -7.88
CA LYS A 98 0.08 -1.93 -8.62
C LYS A 98 1.42 -2.38 -8.05
N ILE A 99 1.56 -2.40 -6.72
CA ILE A 99 2.79 -2.88 -6.05
C ILE A 99 3.01 -4.36 -6.37
N ASN A 100 1.96 -5.18 -6.36
CA ASN A 100 2.06 -6.59 -6.74
C ASN A 100 2.41 -6.78 -8.22
N GLY A 101 1.83 -5.97 -9.12
CA GLY A 101 2.13 -6.01 -10.55
C GLY A 101 3.57 -5.59 -10.90
N GLN A 102 4.21 -4.75 -10.09
CA GLN A 102 5.64 -4.42 -10.23
C GLN A 102 6.58 -5.46 -9.62
N SER A 103 6.05 -6.41 -8.85
CA SER A 103 6.82 -7.47 -8.20
C SER A 103 6.89 -8.78 -9.00
N ASN A 104 6.29 -8.80 -10.20
CA ASN A 104 6.22 -9.92 -11.14
C ASN A 104 6.91 -9.52 -12.46
#